data_AF-A0A930B5L6-F1
#
_entry.id   AF-A0A930B5L6-F1
#
_cell.length_a   1.000
_cell.length_b   1.000
_cell.length_c   1.000
_cell.angle_alpha   90.00
_cell.angle_beta   90.00
_cell.angle_gamma   90.00
#
_symmetry.space_group_name_H-M   'P 1'
#
loop_
_entity.id
_entity.type
_entity.pdbx_description
1 polymer ?
#
loop_
_entity_poly.entity_id
_entity_poly.type
_entity_poly.pdbx_seq_one_letter_code
_entity_poly.pdbx_strand_id
1 'polypeptide(L)'
;PMLLLLLVFGSATIIFYWAKWLGKILSVMNGQERREQGITKGEWFTLKTLSWMTIIVCILFPLISNYGVLPYLRITYGFTRDVIAQSNLIIMSLMVVLLVILPSRYGKGQPKRKVGALLAGVNMGDDRNYHGAGDNIIPVELRNWYMEEWFGERKMKLSGFALCMACIFIQFAIILGGVYRG
;
A
#
# COMPACT_ATOMS: atom_id res chain seq x y z
N PRO A 1 -21.86 6.89 -12.87
CA PRO A 1 -21.82 5.64 -12.05
C PRO A 1 -20.52 4.84 -12.25
N MET A 2 -20.10 4.58 -13.49
CA MET A 2 -18.89 3.78 -13.78
C MET A 2 -17.59 4.38 -13.25
N LEU A 3 -17.42 5.70 -13.33
CA LEU A 3 -16.22 6.38 -12.81
C LEU A 3 -16.08 6.25 -11.29
N LEU A 4 -17.20 6.30 -10.57
CA LEU A 4 -17.24 6.16 -9.11
C LEU A 4 -16.90 4.71 -8.71
N LEU A 5 -17.40 3.72 -9.45
CA LEU A 5 -17.05 2.30 -9.25
C LEU A 5 -15.56 2.05 -9.51
N LEU A 6 -14.99 2.61 -10.58
CA LEU A 6 -13.57 2.49 -10.90
C LEU A 6 -12.69 3.15 -9.83
N LEU A 7 -13.11 4.30 -9.29
CA LEU A 7 -12.43 4.99 -8.20
C LEU A 7 -12.46 4.15 -6.90
N VAL A 8 -13.61 3.60 -6.54
CA VAL A 8 -13.75 2.74 -5.34
C VAL A 8 -12.91 1.47 -5.48
N PHE A 9 -12.93 0.84 -6.67
CA PHE A 9 -12.13 -0.35 -6.96
C PHE A 9 -10.62 -0.06 -6.90
N GLY A 10 -10.17 1.07 -7.46
CA GLY A 10 -8.79 1.52 -7.37
C GLY A 10 -8.33 1.76 -5.93
N SER A 11 -9.16 2.40 -5.10
CA SER A 11 -8.85 2.63 -3.69
C SER A 11 -8.71 1.31 -2.91
N ALA A 12 -9.61 0.35 -3.14
CA ALA A 12 -9.58 -0.95 -2.46
C ALA A 12 -8.31 -1.77 -2.77
N THR A 13 -7.87 -1.78 -4.03
CA THR A 13 -6.67 -2.54 -4.45
C THR A 13 -5.39 -1.98 -3.83
N ILE A 14 -5.26 -0.65 -3.74
CA ILE A 14 -4.14 0.03 -3.06
C ILE A 14 -4.10 -0.37 -1.58
N ILE A 15 -5.24 -0.27 -0.88
CA ILE A 15 -5.30 -0.62 0.55
C ILE A 15 -4.98 -2.09 0.78
N PHE A 16 -5.50 -3.00 -0.04
CA PHE A 16 -5.24 -4.44 0.09
C PHE A 16 -3.76 -4.77 -0.05
N TYR A 17 -3.09 -4.18 -1.06
CA TYR A 17 -1.66 -4.36 -1.26
C TYR A 17 -0.84 -3.86 -0.07
N TRP A 18 -1.10 -2.63 0.38
CA TRP A 18 -0.38 -2.04 1.52
C TRP A 18 -0.65 -2.78 2.84
N ALA A 19 -1.88 -3.24 3.07
CA ALA A 19 -2.23 -4.03 4.25
C ALA A 19 -1.49 -5.38 4.27
N LYS A 20 -1.42 -6.09 3.14
CA LYS A 20 -0.67 -7.34 3.02
C LYS A 20 0.83 -7.12 3.27
N TRP A 21 1.39 -6.07 2.66
CA TRP A 21 2.80 -5.72 2.81
C TRP A 21 3.14 -5.36 4.27
N LEU A 22 2.33 -4.53 4.91
CA LEU A 22 2.50 -4.14 6.31
C LEU A 22 2.35 -5.34 7.25
N GLY A 23 1.40 -6.24 6.98
CA GLY A 23 1.24 -7.50 7.69
C GLY A 23 2.48 -8.39 7.62
N LYS A 24 3.12 -8.48 6.45
CA LYS A 24 4.37 -9.25 6.27
C LYS A 24 5.53 -8.65 7.09
N ILE A 25 5.65 -7.32 7.15
CA ILE A 25 6.71 -6.64 7.92
C ILE A 25 6.48 -6.75 9.43
N LEU A 26 5.22 -6.68 9.88
CA LEU A 26 4.88 -6.82 11.29
C LEU A 26 4.93 -8.27 11.77
N SER A 27 4.71 -9.24 10.87
CA SER A 27 4.79 -10.67 11.19
C SER A 27 6.19 -11.03 11.67
N VAL A 28 6.26 -11.63 12.85
CA VAL A 28 7.52 -12.08 13.44
C VAL A 28 7.56 -13.57 13.23
N MET A 29 8.29 -14.00 12.21
CA MET A 29 8.55 -15.42 11.99
C MET A 29 9.53 -15.90 13.07
N ASN A 30 9.15 -16.93 13.81
CA ASN A 30 10.04 -17.61 14.73
C ASN A 30 11.20 -18.24 13.93
N GLY A 31 12.43 -18.03 14.39
CA GLY A 31 13.56 -18.89 14.02
C GLY A 31 14.40 -18.53 12.79
N GLN A 32 14.09 -17.45 12.05
CA GLN A 32 15.04 -16.92 11.07
C GLN A 32 16.18 -16.25 11.86
N GLU A 33 17.37 -16.85 11.84
CA GLU A 33 18.58 -16.15 12.26
C GLU A 33 18.64 -14.82 11.52
N ARG A 34 18.99 -13.76 12.25
CA ARG A 34 19.11 -12.39 11.78
C ARG A 34 20.23 -12.31 10.74
N ARG A 35 19.95 -12.76 9.51
CA ARG A 35 20.90 -12.84 8.39
C ARG A 35 21.03 -11.55 7.61
N GLU A 36 20.51 -10.46 8.15
CA GLU A 36 20.70 -9.11 7.63
C GLU A 36 21.56 -8.34 8.62
N GLN A 37 22.71 -7.86 8.13
CA GLN A 37 23.54 -6.88 8.83
C GLN A 37 22.62 -5.75 9.30
N GLY A 38 22.73 -5.37 10.57
CA GLY A 38 21.91 -4.31 11.13
C GLY A 38 21.98 -3.06 10.26
N ILE A 39 20.80 -2.53 9.90
CA ILE A 39 20.61 -1.34 9.06
C ILE A 39 21.62 -0.25 9.46
N THR A 40 22.33 0.29 8.47
CA THR A 40 23.40 1.27 8.67
C THR A 40 22.83 2.53 9.31
N LYS A 41 23.62 3.21 10.16
CA LYS A 41 23.19 4.46 10.82
C LYS A 41 22.71 5.54 9.84
N GLY A 42 23.30 5.59 8.64
CA GLY A 42 22.89 6.51 7.56
C GLY A 42 21.51 6.19 7.00
N GLU A 43 21.18 4.91 6.79
CA GLU A 43 19.86 4.48 6.31
C GLU A 43 18.76 4.81 7.33
N TRP A 44 19.07 4.63 8.63
CA TRP A 44 18.19 5.06 9.72
C TRP A 44 17.93 6.56 9.73
N PHE A 45 18.95 7.37 9.44
CA PHE A 45 18.80 8.82 9.34
C PHE A 45 17.85 9.16 8.18
N THR A 46 18.07 8.58 7.00
CA THR A 46 17.22 8.77 5.81
C THR A 46 15.76 8.36 6.05
N LEU A 47 15.54 7.20 6.67
CA LEU A 47 14.18 6.73 6.98
C LEU A 47 13.47 7.64 8.00
N LYS A 48 14.19 8.08 9.04
CA LYS A 48 13.63 9.00 10.04
C LYS A 48 13.32 10.37 9.45
N THR A 49 14.23 10.94 8.65
CA THR A 49 13.99 12.26 8.03
C THR A 49 12.83 12.21 7.05
N LEU A 50 12.74 11.17 6.22
CA LEU A 50 11.64 11.02 5.27
C LEU A 50 10.30 10.89 6.02
N SER A 51 10.26 10.07 7.07
CA SER A 51 9.06 9.91 7.91
C SER A 51 8.67 11.20 8.63
N TRP A 52 9.62 12.02 9.06
CA TRP A 52 9.31 13.26 9.76
C TRP A 52 8.83 14.34 8.79
N MET A 53 9.42 14.42 7.61
CA MET A 53 9.01 15.34 6.55
C MET A 53 7.58 15.03 6.07
N THR A 54 7.20 13.76 5.90
CA THR A 54 5.82 13.40 5.52
C THR A 54 4.81 13.81 6.59
N ILE A 55 5.13 13.62 7.87
CA ILE A 55 4.28 14.07 8.99
C ILE A 55 4.08 15.60 8.94
N ILE A 56 5.16 16.37 8.75
CA ILE A 56 5.10 17.83 8.66
C ILE A 56 4.21 18.25 7.49
N VAL A 57 4.37 17.63 6.32
CA VAL A 57 3.54 17.93 5.14
C VAL A 57 2.06 17.64 5.41
N CYS A 58 1.74 16.52 6.05
CA CYS A 58 0.36 16.20 6.43
C CYS A 58 -0.23 17.22 7.41
N ILE A 59 0.54 17.71 8.38
CA ILE A 59 0.10 18.74 9.33
C ILE A 59 -0.06 20.11 8.65
N LEU A 60 0.79 20.43 7.68
CA LEU A 60 0.74 21.69 6.95
C LEU A 60 -0.38 21.72 5.89
N PHE A 61 -0.83 20.55 5.43
CA PHE A 61 -1.92 20.41 4.47
C PHE A 61 -3.21 21.20 4.81
N PRO A 62 -3.80 21.12 6.02
CA PRO A 62 -4.96 21.94 6.38
C PRO A 62 -4.70 23.45 6.30
N LEU A 63 -3.47 23.89 6.60
CA LEU A 63 -3.07 25.30 6.49
C LEU A 63 -3.03 25.74 5.01
N ILE A 64 -2.39 24.93 4.16
CA ILE A 64 -2.31 25.17 2.70
C ILE A 64 -3.71 25.19 2.08
N SER A 65 -4.60 24.31 2.54
CA SER A 65 -5.99 24.26 2.08
C SER A 65 -6.73 25.57 2.38
N ASN A 66 -6.60 26.10 3.61
CA ASN A 66 -7.30 27.33 4.00
C ASN A 66 -6.75 28.59 3.30
N TYR A 67 -5.43 28.74 3.25
CA TYR A 67 -4.78 29.95 2.74
C TYR A 67 -4.49 29.94 1.23
N GLY A 68 -4.40 28.77 0.60
CA GLY A 68 -4.09 28.65 -0.83
C GLY A 68 -5.28 28.17 -1.65
N VAL A 69 -5.85 27.02 -1.29
CA VAL A 69 -6.86 26.33 -2.10
C VAL A 69 -8.20 27.07 -2.09
N LEU A 70 -8.70 27.46 -0.92
CA LEU A 70 -9.97 28.19 -0.79
C LEU A 70 -10.00 29.53 -1.54
N PRO A 71 -9.01 30.45 -1.40
CA PRO A 71 -9.04 31.71 -2.15
C PRO A 71 -8.87 31.50 -3.65
N TYR A 72 -8.04 30.55 -4.08
CA TYR A 72 -7.86 30.22 -5.49
C TYR A 72 -9.17 29.75 -6.13
N LEU A 73 -9.90 28.87 -5.45
CA LEU A 73 -11.21 28.39 -5.91
C LEU A 73 -12.25 29.51 -5.97
N ARG A 74 -12.26 30.43 -4.99
CA ARG A 74 -13.16 31.59 -4.98
C ARG A 74 -12.93 32.52 -6.15
N ILE A 75 -11.66 32.83 -6.46
CA ILE A 75 -11.29 33.70 -7.58
C ILE A 75 -11.67 33.06 -8.92
N THR A 76 -11.46 31.75 -9.07
CA THR A 76 -11.63 31.05 -10.35
C THR A 76 -13.08 30.67 -10.65
N TYR A 77 -13.83 30.25 -9.63
CA TYR A 77 -15.19 29.68 -9.83
C TYR A 77 -16.32 30.60 -9.36
N GLY A 78 -16.03 31.77 -8.77
CA GLY A 78 -16.97 32.90 -8.54
C GLY A 78 -18.07 32.68 -7.49
N PHE A 79 -18.63 31.47 -7.40
CA PHE A 79 -19.59 31.05 -6.39
C PHE A 79 -19.42 29.55 -6.14
N THR A 80 -18.71 29.20 -5.08
CA THR A 80 -18.84 27.87 -4.50
C THR A 80 -19.71 28.02 -3.27
N ARG A 81 -20.94 27.48 -3.30
CA ARG A 81 -21.55 26.94 -2.07
C ARG A 81 -20.44 26.20 -1.33
N ASP A 82 -20.28 26.38 -0.02
CA ASP A 82 -19.19 25.79 0.76
C ASP A 82 -19.08 24.26 0.59
N VAL A 83 -18.49 23.79 -0.52
CA VAL A 83 -18.27 22.36 -0.82
C VAL A 83 -17.18 21.82 0.13
N ILE A 84 -16.37 22.73 0.67
CA ILE A 84 -15.50 22.51 1.83
C ILE A 84 -16.09 23.34 2.97
N ALA A 85 -17.18 22.85 3.55
CA ALA A 85 -17.68 23.37 4.82
C ALA A 85 -16.59 23.25 5.89
N GLN A 86 -16.60 24.10 6.92
CA GLN A 86 -15.65 24.03 8.04
C GLN A 86 -15.56 22.62 8.65
N SER A 87 -16.65 21.85 8.59
CA SER A 87 -16.69 20.44 8.98
C SER A 87 -15.70 19.56 8.20
N ASN A 88 -15.47 19.82 6.91
CA ASN A 88 -14.51 19.07 6.09
C ASN A 88 -13.07 19.39 6.49
N LEU A 89 -12.76 20.65 6.81
CA LEU A 89 -11.43 21.03 7.34
C LEU A 89 -11.16 20.37 8.68
N ILE A 90 -12.16 20.29 9.56
CA ILE A 90 -12.07 19.59 10.85
C ILE A 90 -11.80 18.10 10.63
N ILE A 91 -12.54 17.45 9.73
CA ILE A 91 -12.35 16.02 9.42
C ILE A 91 -10.94 15.76 8.84
N MET A 92 -10.46 16.60 7.93
CA MET A 92 -9.09 16.48 7.38
C MET A 92 -8.02 16.67 8.45
N SER A 93 -8.21 17.62 9.37
CA SER A 93 -7.28 17.82 10.49
C SER A 93 -7.26 16.62 11.47
N LEU A 94 -8.43 16.05 11.77
CA LEU A 94 -8.58 14.89 12.64
C LEU A 94 -7.95 13.64 12.01
N MET A 95 -8.14 13.44 10.70
CA MET A 95 -7.53 12.36 9.94
C MET A 95 -6.00 12.42 9.99
N VAL A 96 -5.41 13.61 9.84
CA VAL A 96 -3.96 13.81 9.96
C VAL A 96 -3.46 13.47 11.36
N VAL A 97 -4.16 13.92 12.41
CA VAL A 97 -3.80 13.61 13.80
C VAL A 97 -3.81 12.11 14.05
N LEU A 98 -4.84 11.40 13.58
CA LEU A 98 -4.92 9.94 13.67
C LEU A 98 -3.74 9.26 12.93
N LEU A 99 -3.42 9.75 11.73
CA LEU A 99 -2.32 9.24 10.89
C LEU A 99 -0.94 9.39 11.56
N VAL A 100 -0.73 10.40 12.40
CA VAL A 100 0.52 10.60 13.14
C VAL A 100 0.56 9.76 14.42
N ILE A 101 -0.57 9.65 15.13
CA ILE A 101 -0.66 8.89 16.39
C ILE A 101 -0.45 7.39 16.16
N LEU A 102 -0.98 6.86 15.05
CA LEU A 102 -0.94 5.42 14.76
C LEU A 102 0.51 4.88 14.66
N PRO A 103 1.40 5.39 13.80
CA PRO A 103 2.81 4.98 13.77
C PRO A 103 3.54 5.31 15.08
N SER A 104 3.20 6.40 15.77
CA SER A 104 3.79 6.71 17.09
C SER A 104 3.44 5.69 18.17
N ARG A 105 2.25 5.09 18.13
CA ARG A 105 1.82 4.06 19.09
C ARG A 105 2.34 2.67 18.74
N TYR A 106 2.35 2.30 17.46
CA TYR A 106 2.86 1.00 17.01
C TYR A 106 4.40 0.95 16.92
N GLY A 107 5.08 2.10 16.88
CA GLY A 107 6.55 2.17 16.94
C GLY A 107 7.15 1.88 18.32
N LYS A 108 6.35 1.99 19.40
CA LYS A 108 6.76 1.52 20.73
C LYS A 108 6.58 0.02 20.79
N GLY A 109 7.66 -0.70 20.52
CA GLY A 109 7.72 -2.16 20.47
C GLY A 109 7.04 -2.80 21.67
N GLN A 110 5.79 -3.23 21.48
CA GLN A 110 5.17 -4.14 22.42
C GLN A 110 5.95 -5.45 22.38
N PRO A 111 6.13 -6.14 23.52
CA PRO A 111 6.74 -7.46 23.54
C PRO A 111 5.92 -8.35 22.60
N LYS A 112 6.51 -8.65 21.44
CA LYS A 112 5.89 -9.43 20.38
C LYS A 112 5.55 -10.79 20.97
N ARG A 113 4.26 -11.00 21.27
CA ARG A 113 3.75 -12.25 21.80
C ARG A 113 4.00 -13.31 20.73
N LYS A 114 5.01 -14.15 20.97
CA LYS A 114 5.34 -15.30 20.12
C LYS A 114 4.19 -16.28 20.26
N VAL A 115 3.27 -16.26 19.29
CA VAL A 115 2.23 -17.29 19.19
C VAL A 115 2.84 -18.39 18.35
N GLY A 116 2.93 -19.59 18.92
CA GLY A 116 3.43 -20.74 18.18
C GLY A 116 2.55 -21.01 16.98
N ALA A 117 3.18 -21.34 15.86
CA ALA A 117 2.46 -21.57 14.62
C ALA A 117 1.54 -22.77 14.82
N LEU A 118 0.21 -22.55 14.71
CA LEU A 118 -0.77 -23.63 14.73
C LEU A 118 -0.64 -24.39 13.41
N LEU A 119 0.24 -25.37 13.43
CA LEU A 119 0.49 -26.27 12.32
C LEU A 119 -0.59 -27.34 12.31
N ALA A 120 -1.09 -27.70 11.12
CA ALA A 120 -2.14 -28.71 10.97
C ALA A 120 -1.66 -30.15 11.28
N GLY A 121 -0.57 -30.31 12.03
CA GLY A 121 0.06 -31.57 12.41
C GLY A 121 0.79 -31.48 13.76
N VAL A 122 1.33 -32.60 14.23
CA VAL A 122 2.10 -32.65 15.49
C VAL A 122 3.34 -31.77 15.34
N ASN A 123 3.44 -30.77 16.21
CA ASN A 123 4.48 -29.77 16.22
C ASN A 123 5.73 -30.37 16.88
N MET A 124 6.86 -30.39 16.20
CA MET A 124 8.08 -31.06 16.67
C MET A 124 8.87 -30.19 17.68
N GLY A 125 8.17 -29.54 18.61
CA GLY A 125 8.72 -28.69 19.68
C GLY A 125 9.45 -27.42 19.23
N ASP A 126 9.74 -27.26 17.94
CA ASP A 126 10.52 -26.15 17.36
C ASP A 126 9.65 -25.15 16.55
N ASP A 127 8.31 -25.27 16.54
CA ASP A 127 7.39 -24.32 15.86
C ASP A 127 7.66 -24.09 14.34
N ARG A 128 8.57 -24.88 13.75
CA ARG A 128 9.14 -24.69 12.41
C ARG A 128 8.80 -25.83 11.44
N ASN A 129 8.55 -27.02 11.98
CA ASN A 129 8.38 -28.24 11.22
C ASN A 129 7.13 -28.96 11.73
N TYR A 130 6.30 -29.44 10.80
CA TYR A 130 5.18 -30.33 11.12
C TYR A 130 5.39 -31.68 10.44
N HIS A 131 4.90 -32.74 11.07
CA HIS A 131 4.90 -34.07 10.44
C HIS A 131 3.92 -34.07 9.27
N GLY A 132 4.43 -34.25 8.05
CA GLY A 132 3.61 -34.54 6.87
C GLY A 132 3.11 -35.98 6.86
N ALA A 133 2.17 -36.29 5.96
CA ALA A 133 1.80 -37.68 5.71
C ALA A 133 3.01 -38.44 5.15
N GLY A 134 3.45 -39.50 5.84
CA GLY A 134 4.61 -40.31 5.47
C GLY A 134 5.91 -40.02 6.25
N ASP A 135 5.84 -39.43 7.44
CA ASP A 135 6.99 -39.14 8.32
C ASP A 135 8.06 -38.22 7.70
N ASN A 136 7.68 -37.47 6.67
CA ASN A 136 8.54 -36.45 6.07
C ASN A 136 8.40 -35.13 6.83
N ILE A 137 9.54 -34.56 7.17
CA ILE A 137 9.67 -33.27 7.87
C ILE A 137 9.49 -32.15 6.84
N ILE A 138 8.39 -31.39 6.94
CA ILE A 138 8.09 -30.29 6.01
C ILE A 138 8.34 -28.95 6.72
N PRO A 139 9.27 -28.11 6.22
CA PRO A 139 9.53 -26.79 6.79
C PRO A 139 8.39 -25.81 6.48
N VAL A 140 8.04 -24.99 7.46
CA VAL A 140 6.94 -24.02 7.37
C VAL A 140 7.46 -22.75 6.72
N GLU A 141 7.38 -22.69 5.41
CA GLU A 141 7.65 -21.47 4.66
C GLU A 141 6.34 -20.73 4.38
N LEU A 142 6.23 -19.48 4.80
CA LEU A 142 5.22 -18.54 4.29
C LEU A 142 5.57 -18.19 2.84
N ARG A 143 5.34 -19.16 1.95
CA ARG A 143 5.41 -18.93 0.51
C ARG A 143 4.26 -18.01 0.14
N ASN A 144 4.60 -16.90 -0.51
CA ASN A 144 3.59 -16.03 -1.07
C ASN A 144 2.77 -16.88 -2.06
N TRP A 145 1.44 -16.88 -1.94
CA TRP A 145 0.58 -17.61 -2.88
C TRP A 145 0.75 -16.98 -4.27
N TYR A 146 1.63 -17.55 -5.07
CA TYR A 146 1.70 -17.28 -6.49
C TYR A 146 0.63 -18.14 -7.12
N MET A 147 -0.46 -17.52 -7.58
CA MET A 147 -1.48 -18.20 -8.38
C MET A 147 -0.91 -18.48 -9.77
N GLU A 148 0.19 -19.22 -9.87
CA GLU A 148 0.92 -19.45 -11.12
C GLU A 148 0.04 -20.11 -12.19
N GLU A 149 -1.00 -20.83 -11.77
CA GLU A 149 -1.95 -21.48 -12.68
C GLU A 149 -2.88 -20.47 -13.39
N TRP A 150 -3.26 -19.39 -12.69
CA TRP A 150 -4.14 -18.31 -13.17
C TRP A 150 -3.37 -17.08 -13.66
N PHE A 151 -2.35 -16.66 -12.91
CA PHE A 151 -1.47 -15.51 -13.11
C PHE A 151 -0.02 -15.94 -13.39
N GLY A 152 0.15 -17.05 -14.10
CA GLY A 152 1.46 -17.47 -14.57
C GLY A 152 2.11 -16.40 -15.43
N GLU A 153 3.41 -16.19 -15.22
CA GLU A 153 4.19 -15.13 -15.85
C GLU A 153 4.02 -15.10 -17.38
N ARG A 154 3.90 -16.28 -18.00
CA ARG A 154 3.66 -16.43 -19.45
C ARG A 154 2.29 -15.89 -19.88
N LYS A 155 1.22 -16.19 -19.12
CA LYS A 155 -0.15 -15.74 -19.44
C LYS A 155 -0.30 -14.23 -19.19
N MET A 156 0.29 -13.73 -18.10
CA MET A 156 0.20 -12.31 -17.72
C MET A 156 1.07 -11.42 -18.61
N LYS A 157 2.24 -11.89 -19.07
CA LYS A 157 3.04 -11.19 -20.08
C LYS A 157 2.31 -11.12 -21.43
N LEU A 158 1.67 -12.22 -21.84
CA LEU A 158 0.94 -12.26 -23.11
C LEU A 158 -0.26 -11.31 -23.13
N SER A 159 -1.06 -11.31 -22.06
CA SER A 159 -2.20 -10.38 -21.94
C SER A 159 -1.74 -8.92 -21.79
N GLY A 160 -0.65 -8.68 -21.05
CA GLY A 160 -0.06 -7.35 -20.90
C GLY A 160 0.47 -6.77 -22.21
N PHE A 161 1.18 -7.56 -23.03
CA PHE A 161 1.66 -7.11 -24.33
C PHE A 161 0.53 -6.85 -25.32
N ALA A 162 -0.49 -7.70 -25.35
CA ALA A 162 -1.67 -7.48 -26.20
C ALA A 162 -2.38 -6.17 -25.85
N LEU A 163 -2.54 -5.88 -24.56
CA LEU A 163 -3.18 -4.66 -24.07
C LEU A 163 -2.34 -3.40 -24.40
N CYS A 164 -1.03 -3.46 -24.18
CA CYS A 164 -0.13 -2.35 -24.53
C CYS A 164 -0.14 -2.06 -26.04
N MET A 165 -0.09 -3.13 -26.86
CA MET A 165 -0.13 -3.00 -28.31
C MET A 165 -1.46 -2.37 -28.76
N ALA A 166 -2.59 -2.79 -28.20
CA ALA A 166 -3.89 -2.19 -28.48
C ALA A 166 -3.94 -0.70 -28.10
N CYS A 167 -3.43 -0.31 -26.92
CA CYS A 167 -3.36 1.10 -26.51
C CYS A 167 -2.51 1.94 -27.46
N ILE A 168 -1.36 1.43 -27.91
CA ILE A 168 -0.48 2.12 -28.88
C ILE A 168 -1.21 2.29 -30.21
N PHE A 169 -1.87 1.25 -30.72
CA PHE A 169 -2.64 1.34 -31.97
C PHE A 169 -3.79 2.34 -31.88
N ILE A 170 -4.52 2.37 -30.75
CA ILE A 170 -5.59 3.34 -30.51
C ILE A 170 -5.02 4.77 -30.49
N GLN A 171 -3.89 4.99 -29.82
CA GLN A 171 -3.24 6.30 -29.76
C GLN A 171 -2.74 6.75 -31.13
N PHE A 172 -2.13 5.87 -31.92
CA PHE A 172 -1.75 6.16 -33.29
C PHE A 172 -2.94 6.46 -34.20
N ALA A 173 -4.05 5.72 -34.06
CA ALA A 173 -5.28 5.95 -34.82
C ALA A 173 -5.92 7.31 -34.47
N ILE A 174 -5.86 7.73 -33.20
CA ILE A 174 -6.33 9.06 -32.78
C ILE A 174 -5.44 10.17 -33.36
N ILE A 175 -4.12 9.99 -33.35
CA ILE A 175 -3.17 10.98 -33.89
C ILE A 175 -3.35 11.12 -35.41
N LEU A 176 -3.40 10.00 -36.15
CA LEU A 176 -3.59 10.03 -37.60
C LEU A 176 -5.01 10.50 -37.98
N GLY A 177 -6.05 10.02 -37.31
CA GLY A 177 -7.43 10.44 -37.55
C GLY A 177 -7.71 11.91 -37.17
N GLY A 178 -6.98 12.45 -36.19
CA GLY A 178 -7.00 13.87 -35.84
C GLY A 178 -6.31 14.76 -36.86
N VAL A 179 -5.25 14.27 -37.53
CA VAL A 179 -4.54 14.99 -38.60
C VAL A 179 -5.37 15.11 -39.89
N TYR A 180 -6.29 14.18 -40.17
CA TYR A 180 -7.19 14.27 -41.34
C TYR A 180 -8.44 15.15 -41.13
N ARG A 181 -8.65 15.70 -39.92
CA ARG A 181 -9.77 16.60 -39.57
C ARG A 181 -9.27 17.99 -39.10
N GLY A 182 -8.15 18.46 -39.66
CA GLY A 182 -7.61 19.82 -39.51
C GLY A 182 -7.51 20.53 -40.84
#